data_AF-A0A7S4AE90-F1
#
_entry.id   AF-A0A7S4AE90-F1
#
_cell.length_a   1.000
_cell.length_b   1.000
_cell.length_c   1.000
_cell.angle_alpha   90.00
_cell.angle_beta   90.00
_cell.angle_gamma   90.00
#
_symmetry.space_group_name_H-M   'P 1'
#
loop_
_entity.id
_entity.type
_entity.pdbx_description
1 polymer ?
#
loop_
_entity_poly.entity_id
_entity_poly.type
_entity_poly.pdbx_seq_one_letter_code
_entity_poly.pdbx_strand_id
1 'polypeptide(L)'
;MRIEFFISLFIAAANPSVEAFVVPRQHGLSSSLSLDMASVGIFYGTSTGSTEDVADQIKEAFGDDADGPFDVDDLEGSVQENFEKYDAIVCGTPTWNTGADTERSGTGWDEIYYTSMSELNIEGKHVAVFGLGDQSSYAENFADATGELHDVFQNLGAKMFGYTSMEGYEHEDSKSIRGDKFCGLLCDAVNQDELSGERVQNWVEQLKVENFLEGSSSIKVTTEDTIPESVENNVESVFQDIDECSDMLDETIKQHSETNTGFKSFYNEKTRSTMFVSSDGRSCYYTSDSAGRISP
;
A
#
# COMPACT_ATOMS: atom_id res chain seq x y z
N MET A 1 -17.45 -60.57 -53.37
CA MET A 1 -18.28 -61.79 -53.32
C MET A 1 -17.54 -62.82 -52.47
N ARG A 2 -18.06 -63.06 -51.26
CA ARG A 2 -18.03 -64.29 -50.45
C ARG A 2 -16.67 -64.95 -50.10
N ILE A 3 -16.30 -64.99 -48.81
CA ILE A 3 -16.41 -66.14 -47.86
C ILE A 3 -15.10 -66.95 -47.85
N GLU A 4 -14.49 -67.48 -46.78
CA GLU A 4 -14.60 -67.41 -45.31
C GLU A 4 -13.38 -68.15 -44.72
N PHE A 5 -13.10 -67.89 -43.43
CA PHE A 5 -12.60 -68.78 -42.37
C PHE A 5 -11.63 -69.94 -42.69
N PHE A 6 -10.55 -70.03 -41.91
CA PHE A 6 -10.29 -71.24 -41.11
C PHE A 6 -9.48 -70.91 -39.85
N ILE A 7 -10.03 -71.36 -38.73
CA ILE A 7 -9.46 -71.36 -37.38
C ILE A 7 -8.36 -72.44 -37.30
N SER A 8 -7.25 -72.17 -36.62
CA SER A 8 -6.47 -73.23 -35.98
C SER A 8 -5.86 -72.78 -34.66
N LEU A 9 -6.32 -73.51 -33.65
CA LEU A 9 -5.99 -73.56 -32.25
C LEU A 9 -4.59 -74.18 -32.06
N PHE A 10 -3.72 -73.53 -31.27
CA PHE A 10 -2.58 -74.21 -30.66
C PHE A 10 -2.65 -74.06 -29.13
N ILE A 11 -2.68 -75.21 -28.47
CA ILE A 11 -2.64 -75.43 -27.03
C ILE A 11 -1.17 -75.59 -26.62
N ALA A 12 -0.76 -74.96 -25.52
CA ALA A 12 0.29 -75.39 -24.56
C ALA A 12 0.76 -74.15 -23.77
N ALA A 13 1.11 -74.17 -22.49
CA ALA A 13 1.04 -75.14 -21.40
C ALA A 13 1.26 -74.31 -20.11
N ALA A 14 0.75 -74.80 -18.99
CA ALA A 14 0.88 -74.18 -17.67
C ALA A 14 2.32 -74.13 -17.16
N ASN A 15 2.68 -73.08 -16.40
CA ASN A 15 2.93 -73.22 -14.96
C ASN A 15 3.19 -71.87 -14.24
N PRO A 16 2.96 -71.82 -12.91
CA PRO A 16 2.75 -70.60 -12.16
C PRO A 16 4.06 -70.10 -11.53
N SER A 17 4.24 -68.79 -11.47
CA SER A 17 5.24 -68.17 -10.60
C SER A 17 4.62 -66.93 -10.00
N VAL A 18 4.46 -66.98 -8.69
CA VAL A 18 3.92 -65.93 -7.83
C VAL A 18 4.93 -64.79 -7.85
N GLU A 19 4.63 -63.73 -8.61
CA GLU A 19 5.34 -62.46 -8.46
C GLU A 19 4.57 -61.58 -7.47
N ALA A 20 5.27 -61.19 -6.42
CA ALA A 20 4.81 -60.27 -5.41
C ALA A 20 4.46 -58.93 -6.08
N PHE A 21 3.18 -58.57 -6.06
CA PHE A 21 2.71 -57.26 -6.45
C PHE A 21 3.14 -56.25 -5.38
N VAL A 22 4.33 -55.68 -5.55
CA VAL A 22 4.75 -54.49 -4.81
C VAL A 22 3.97 -53.31 -5.40
N VAL A 23 2.98 -52.81 -4.66
CA VAL A 23 2.33 -51.55 -4.97
C VAL A 23 3.40 -50.46 -4.93
N PRO A 24 3.64 -49.69 -6.01
CA PRO A 24 4.47 -48.51 -5.91
C PRO A 24 3.77 -47.53 -4.96
N ARG A 25 4.42 -47.22 -3.84
CA ARG A 25 4.05 -46.14 -2.95
C ARG A 25 4.02 -44.87 -3.81
N GLN A 26 2.82 -44.38 -4.11
CA GLN A 26 2.67 -43.11 -4.79
C GLN A 26 3.23 -42.06 -3.83
N HIS A 27 4.45 -41.60 -4.11
CA HIS A 27 4.91 -40.34 -3.56
C HIS A 27 3.88 -39.32 -4.04
N GLY A 28 3.09 -38.79 -3.09
CA GLY A 28 2.17 -37.72 -3.35
C GLY A 28 2.95 -36.61 -4.02
N LEU A 29 2.73 -36.45 -5.33
CA LEU A 29 2.95 -35.20 -6.00
C LEU A 29 1.99 -34.24 -5.30
N SER A 30 2.53 -33.47 -4.36
CA SER A 30 1.90 -32.22 -3.96
C SER A 30 1.92 -31.35 -5.21
N SER A 31 0.90 -31.48 -6.04
CA SER A 31 0.56 -30.45 -7.00
C SER A 31 0.02 -29.30 -6.17
N SER A 32 0.91 -28.42 -5.70
CA SER A 32 0.49 -27.06 -5.41
C SER A 32 0.06 -26.47 -6.76
N LEU A 33 -1.22 -26.62 -7.07
CA LEU A 33 -1.85 -25.74 -8.01
C LEU A 33 -1.80 -24.37 -7.31
N SER A 34 -0.79 -23.57 -7.62
CA SER A 34 -1.01 -22.12 -7.57
C SER A 34 -2.14 -21.91 -8.55
N LEU A 35 -3.35 -21.74 -8.05
CA LEU A 35 -4.33 -20.97 -8.80
C LEU A 35 -3.61 -19.66 -9.11
N ASP A 36 -3.49 -19.32 -10.39
CA ASP A 36 -2.92 -18.07 -10.86
C ASP A 36 -3.82 -16.93 -10.34
N MET A 37 -3.70 -16.64 -9.05
CA MET A 37 -4.27 -15.46 -8.42
C MET A 37 -3.35 -14.33 -8.83
N ALA A 38 -3.90 -13.35 -9.53
CA ALA A 38 -3.23 -12.09 -9.76
C ALA A 38 -2.64 -11.58 -8.44
N SER A 39 -1.34 -11.28 -8.48
CA SER A 39 -0.59 -10.80 -7.31
C SER A 39 -0.90 -9.35 -6.95
N VAL A 40 -1.37 -8.57 -7.94
CA VAL A 40 -1.61 -7.13 -7.81
C VAL A 40 -3.09 -6.80 -8.00
N GLY A 41 -3.68 -6.07 -7.06
CA GLY A 41 -5.00 -5.45 -7.27
C GLY A 41 -4.86 -4.00 -7.71
N ILE A 42 -5.51 -3.62 -8.81
CA ILE A 42 -5.53 -2.22 -9.30
C ILE A 42 -6.85 -1.56 -8.89
N PHE A 43 -6.77 -0.52 -8.08
CA PHE A 43 -7.91 0.26 -7.59
C PHE A 43 -7.77 1.71 -8.03
N TYR A 44 -8.85 2.35 -8.44
CA TYR A 44 -8.81 3.75 -8.86
C TYR A 44 -10.09 4.48 -8.48
N GLY A 45 -10.02 5.81 -8.39
CA GLY A 45 -11.21 6.66 -8.41
C GLY A 45 -11.20 7.50 -9.69
N THR A 46 -12.37 7.77 -10.25
CA THR A 46 -12.47 8.64 -11.44
C THR A 46 -13.76 9.44 -11.42
N SER A 47 -13.74 10.64 -12.02
CA SER A 47 -14.96 11.43 -12.24
C SER A 47 -15.33 11.56 -13.72
N THR A 48 -14.35 11.41 -14.62
CA THR A 48 -14.53 11.66 -16.07
C THR A 48 -13.95 10.58 -16.97
N GLY A 49 -13.41 9.50 -16.40
CA GLY A 49 -12.88 8.35 -17.15
C GLY A 49 -11.36 8.34 -17.36
N SER A 50 -10.67 9.49 -17.32
CA SER A 50 -9.23 9.50 -17.62
C SER A 50 -8.37 8.64 -16.68
N THR A 51 -8.72 8.57 -15.39
CA THR A 51 -7.99 7.70 -14.44
C THR A 51 -8.24 6.22 -14.72
N GLU A 52 -9.46 5.88 -15.18
CA GLU A 52 -9.83 4.52 -15.60
C GLU A 52 -9.03 4.10 -16.82
N ASP A 53 -8.93 4.97 -17.83
CA ASP A 53 -8.13 4.72 -19.04
C ASP A 53 -6.65 4.42 -18.72
N VAL A 54 -6.08 5.12 -17.74
CA VAL A 54 -4.70 4.86 -17.27
C VAL A 54 -4.64 3.58 -16.43
N ALA A 55 -5.65 3.28 -15.62
CA ALA A 55 -5.74 2.04 -14.85
C ALA A 55 -5.80 0.81 -15.77
N ASP A 56 -6.56 0.89 -16.85
CA ASP A 56 -6.63 -0.14 -17.90
C ASP A 56 -5.28 -0.35 -18.56
N GLN A 57 -4.56 0.73 -18.91
CA GLN A 57 -3.20 0.62 -19.47
C GLN A 57 -2.23 -0.04 -18.48
N ILE A 58 -2.32 0.27 -17.18
CA ILE A 58 -1.50 -0.36 -16.14
C ILE A 58 -1.82 -1.85 -16.05
N LYS A 59 -3.10 -2.21 -16.07
CA LYS A 59 -3.57 -3.60 -16.08
C LYS A 59 -3.03 -4.35 -17.30
N GLU A 60 -3.12 -3.77 -18.49
CA GLU A 60 -2.57 -4.37 -19.71
C GLU A 60 -1.06 -4.57 -19.64
N ALA A 61 -0.31 -3.63 -19.06
CA ALA A 61 1.14 -3.71 -18.89
C ALA A 61 1.57 -4.78 -17.86
N PHE A 62 0.77 -4.99 -16.81
CA PHE A 62 0.99 -6.10 -15.88
C PHE A 62 0.56 -7.45 -16.45
N GLY A 63 -0.47 -7.49 -17.30
CA GLY A 63 -1.00 -8.72 -17.88
C GLY A 63 -1.69 -9.60 -16.84
N ASP A 64 -1.34 -10.89 -16.82
CA ASP A 64 -1.95 -11.87 -15.92
C ASP A 64 -1.53 -11.69 -14.44
N ASP A 65 -0.51 -10.88 -14.16
CA ASP A 65 -0.01 -10.61 -12.80
C ASP A 65 -0.92 -9.67 -11.99
N ALA A 66 -1.81 -8.94 -12.65
CA ALA A 66 -2.71 -7.97 -12.03
C ALA A 66 -4.18 -8.37 -12.16
N ASP A 67 -5.05 -7.83 -11.31
CA ASP A 67 -6.50 -7.92 -11.33
C ASP A 67 -7.14 -6.53 -11.36
N GLY A 68 -8.41 -6.47 -11.78
CA GLY A 68 -9.14 -5.22 -12.01
C GLY A 68 -8.95 -4.67 -13.43
N PRO A 69 -9.03 -3.35 -13.63
CA PRO A 69 -9.07 -2.31 -12.59
C PRO A 69 -10.44 -2.19 -11.89
N PHE A 70 -10.44 -1.78 -10.62
CA PHE A 70 -11.65 -1.64 -9.79
C PHE A 70 -11.88 -0.17 -9.42
N ASP A 71 -13.06 0.35 -9.73
CA ASP A 71 -13.47 1.68 -9.26
C ASP A 71 -13.82 1.62 -7.77
N VAL A 72 -13.20 2.49 -6.98
CA VAL A 72 -13.46 2.60 -5.54
C VAL A 72 -14.87 3.05 -5.20
N ASP A 73 -15.53 3.78 -6.10
CA ASP A 73 -16.93 4.20 -5.94
C ASP A 73 -17.92 3.01 -6.08
N ASP A 74 -17.52 1.96 -6.80
CA ASP A 74 -18.36 0.77 -7.08
C ASP A 74 -17.90 -0.50 -6.33
N LEU A 75 -17.00 -0.37 -5.35
CA LEU A 75 -16.52 -1.52 -4.58
C LEU A 75 -17.63 -2.18 -3.76
N GLU A 76 -17.77 -3.48 -3.94
CA GLU A 76 -18.56 -4.30 -3.03
C GLU A 76 -17.77 -4.63 -1.76
N GLY A 77 -18.40 -4.45 -0.59
CA GLY A 77 -17.77 -4.70 0.71
C GLY A 77 -16.86 -3.57 1.16
N SER A 78 -15.93 -3.86 2.06
CA SER A 78 -14.97 -2.87 2.56
C SER A 78 -13.70 -2.81 1.69
N VAL A 79 -13.01 -1.68 1.73
CA VAL A 79 -11.69 -1.52 1.07
C VAL A 79 -10.68 -2.53 1.63
N GLN A 80 -10.71 -2.79 2.93
CA GLN A 80 -9.84 -3.79 3.59
C GLN A 80 -10.04 -5.18 2.99
N GLU A 81 -11.28 -5.66 2.89
CA GLU A 81 -11.60 -6.99 2.34
C GLU A 81 -11.15 -7.11 0.88
N ASN A 82 -11.16 -6.02 0.12
CA ASN A 82 -10.68 -6.01 -1.26
C ASN A 82 -9.15 -6.00 -1.32
N PHE A 83 -8.47 -5.25 -0.46
CA PHE A 83 -7.00 -5.18 -0.40
C PHE A 83 -6.35 -6.47 0.12
N GLU A 84 -7.05 -7.23 0.97
CA GLU A 84 -6.56 -8.51 1.51
C GLU A 84 -6.49 -9.62 0.45
N LYS A 85 -7.20 -9.48 -0.67
CA LYS A 85 -7.19 -10.45 -1.78
C LYS A 85 -5.87 -10.48 -2.56
N TYR A 86 -5.06 -9.42 -2.44
CA TYR A 86 -3.86 -9.22 -3.25
C TYR A 86 -2.61 -9.03 -2.38
N ASP A 87 -1.47 -9.47 -2.90
CA ASP A 87 -0.17 -9.36 -2.24
C ASP A 87 0.40 -7.93 -2.35
N ALA A 88 0.12 -7.29 -3.48
CA ALA A 88 0.45 -5.90 -3.74
C ALA A 88 -0.79 -5.15 -4.26
N ILE A 89 -0.83 -3.83 -4.08
CA ILE A 89 -1.92 -2.99 -4.57
C ILE A 89 -1.38 -1.77 -5.30
N VAL A 90 -2.07 -1.40 -6.38
CA VAL A 90 -1.84 -0.17 -7.13
C VAL A 90 -3.07 0.71 -6.97
N CYS A 91 -2.90 1.95 -6.51
CA CYS A 91 -4.02 2.86 -6.27
C CYS A 91 -3.91 4.15 -7.09
N GLY A 92 -4.97 4.49 -7.83
CA GLY A 92 -5.03 5.63 -8.74
C GLY A 92 -6.00 6.72 -8.29
N THR A 93 -5.62 7.98 -8.39
CA THR A 93 -6.52 9.10 -8.05
C THR A 93 -6.29 10.34 -8.93
N PRO A 94 -7.36 11.03 -9.39
CA PRO A 94 -7.24 12.33 -10.03
C PRO A 94 -7.10 13.44 -8.98
N THR A 95 -6.70 14.63 -9.41
CA THR A 95 -6.80 15.86 -8.61
C THR A 95 -7.80 16.82 -9.25
N TRP A 96 -8.86 17.17 -8.52
CA TRP A 96 -9.91 18.10 -8.96
C TRP A 96 -10.02 19.34 -8.10
N ASN A 97 -10.01 19.20 -6.76
CA ASN A 97 -10.18 20.32 -5.85
C ASN A 97 -8.83 20.96 -5.51
N THR A 98 -8.19 21.49 -6.55
CA THR A 98 -6.85 22.06 -6.52
C THR A 98 -6.74 23.18 -5.49
N GLY A 99 -5.75 23.10 -4.59
CA GLY A 99 -5.51 24.09 -3.54
C GLY A 99 -6.46 24.02 -2.34
N ALA A 100 -7.44 23.10 -2.33
CA ALA A 100 -8.25 22.84 -1.15
C ALA A 100 -7.42 22.20 -0.04
N ASP A 101 -7.92 22.21 1.20
CA ASP A 101 -7.28 21.53 2.34
C ASP A 101 -7.67 20.04 2.43
N THR A 102 -8.82 19.67 1.86
CA THR A 102 -9.48 18.36 1.96
C THR A 102 -10.24 18.05 0.67
N GLU A 103 -10.52 16.77 0.42
CA GLU A 103 -11.38 16.28 -0.67
C GLU A 103 -10.84 16.66 -2.05
N ARG A 104 -9.56 16.33 -2.29
CA ARG A 104 -8.84 16.72 -3.51
C ARG A 104 -9.17 15.83 -4.69
N SER A 105 -9.62 14.60 -4.46
CA SER A 105 -9.87 13.65 -5.55
C SER A 105 -11.21 13.87 -6.24
N GLY A 106 -12.25 14.30 -5.52
CA GLY A 106 -13.62 14.36 -6.05
C GLY A 106 -14.18 12.97 -6.40
N THR A 107 -13.66 11.92 -5.77
CA THR A 107 -14.01 10.50 -6.01
C THR A 107 -14.26 9.79 -4.69
N GLY A 108 -14.65 8.51 -4.73
CA GLY A 108 -14.84 7.66 -3.56
C GLY A 108 -13.63 7.59 -2.62
N TRP A 109 -12.42 7.89 -3.12
CA TRP A 109 -11.24 8.05 -2.26
C TRP A 109 -11.42 9.08 -1.17
N ASP A 110 -12.11 10.20 -1.43
CA ASP A 110 -12.33 11.23 -0.42
C ASP A 110 -13.20 10.70 0.72
N GLU A 111 -14.25 9.92 0.42
CA GLU A 111 -15.06 9.28 1.46
C GLU A 111 -14.26 8.22 2.23
N ILE A 112 -13.54 7.34 1.51
CA ILE A 112 -12.71 6.28 2.08
C ILE A 112 -11.67 6.89 3.04
N TYR A 113 -11.04 7.99 2.63
CA TYR A 113 -10.02 8.70 3.39
C TYR A 113 -10.50 9.10 4.79
N TYR A 114 -11.71 9.65 4.91
CA TYR A 114 -12.24 10.14 6.20
C TYR A 114 -13.00 9.09 7.01
N THR A 115 -13.29 7.91 6.44
CA THR A 115 -14.17 6.91 7.06
C THR A 115 -13.43 5.63 7.47
N SER A 116 -12.62 5.07 6.58
CA SER A 116 -12.12 3.69 6.71
C SER A 116 -10.62 3.58 6.54
N MET A 117 -9.97 4.54 5.87
CA MET A 117 -8.55 4.49 5.55
C MET A 117 -7.65 4.38 6.79
N SER A 118 -8.02 5.06 7.90
CA SER A 118 -7.24 5.04 9.15
C SER A 118 -7.23 3.68 9.87
N GLU A 119 -8.17 2.80 9.53
CA GLU A 119 -8.31 1.48 10.16
C GLU A 119 -7.79 0.35 9.26
N LEU A 120 -7.26 0.67 8.06
CA LEU A 120 -6.73 -0.31 7.15
C LEU A 120 -5.48 -0.98 7.72
N ASN A 121 -5.46 -2.31 7.68
CA ASN A 121 -4.30 -3.11 8.03
C ASN A 121 -3.54 -3.49 6.75
N ILE A 122 -2.59 -2.63 6.39
CA ILE A 122 -1.72 -2.79 5.21
C ILE A 122 -0.23 -2.74 5.57
N GLU A 123 0.11 -2.98 6.84
CA GLU A 123 1.50 -2.96 7.31
C GLU A 123 2.34 -3.98 6.52
N GLY A 124 3.45 -3.50 5.95
CA GLY A 124 4.36 -4.31 5.13
C GLY A 124 3.83 -4.69 3.74
N LYS A 125 2.57 -4.39 3.40
CA LYS A 125 2.00 -4.62 2.07
C LYS A 125 2.71 -3.73 1.05
N HIS A 126 2.92 -4.26 -0.15
CA HIS A 126 3.52 -3.49 -1.24
C HIS A 126 2.44 -2.62 -1.89
N VAL A 127 2.71 -1.31 -1.96
CA VAL A 127 1.77 -0.33 -2.49
C VAL A 127 2.49 0.57 -3.48
N ALA A 128 1.87 0.80 -4.63
CA ALA A 128 2.29 1.82 -5.57
C ALA A 128 1.10 2.74 -5.89
N VAL A 129 1.35 4.02 -6.14
CA VAL A 129 0.28 4.97 -6.46
C VAL A 129 0.49 5.57 -7.84
N PHE A 130 -0.61 5.90 -8.50
CA PHE A 130 -0.60 6.71 -9.72
C PHE A 130 -1.61 7.85 -9.63
N GLY A 131 -1.38 8.89 -10.43
CA GLY A 131 -2.04 10.16 -10.31
C GLY A 131 -2.37 10.79 -11.65
N LEU A 132 -3.50 11.46 -11.73
CA LEU A 132 -3.80 12.35 -12.86
C LEU A 132 -3.91 13.80 -12.38
N GLY A 133 -3.32 14.71 -13.15
CA GLY A 133 -3.43 16.14 -12.94
C GLY A 133 -3.33 16.90 -14.27
N ASP A 134 -3.53 18.21 -14.21
CA ASP A 134 -3.34 19.13 -15.34
C ASP A 134 -2.25 20.12 -14.94
N GLN A 135 -1.04 19.91 -15.46
CA GLN A 135 0.15 20.67 -15.08
C GLN A 135 0.12 22.11 -15.61
N SER A 136 -0.55 22.34 -16.74
CA SER A 136 -0.64 23.67 -17.36
C SER A 136 -1.60 24.59 -16.61
N SER A 137 -2.77 24.07 -16.24
CA SER A 137 -3.82 24.86 -15.58
C SER A 137 -3.62 24.93 -14.07
N TYR A 138 -2.98 23.93 -13.47
CA TYR A 138 -2.83 23.78 -12.02
C TYR A 138 -1.37 23.49 -11.62
N ALA A 139 -0.44 24.26 -12.20
CA ALA A 139 1.00 24.09 -12.01
C ALA A 139 1.47 24.12 -10.54
N GLU A 140 0.81 24.88 -9.67
CA GLU A 140 1.15 25.00 -8.23
C GLU A 140 0.65 23.81 -7.37
N ASN A 141 -0.14 22.91 -7.94
CA ASN A 141 -0.83 21.84 -7.22
C ASN A 141 -0.95 20.57 -8.09
N PHE A 142 0.06 20.32 -8.92
CA PHE A 142 0.01 19.27 -9.93
C PHE A 142 -0.11 17.89 -9.26
N ALA A 143 -1.23 17.20 -9.50
CA ALA A 143 -1.54 15.86 -8.97
C ALA A 143 -1.40 15.73 -7.44
N ASP A 144 -1.80 16.75 -6.67
CA ASP A 144 -1.68 16.78 -5.20
C ASP A 144 -2.36 15.61 -4.49
N ALA A 145 -3.49 15.10 -5.01
CA ALA A 145 -4.24 14.00 -4.38
C ALA A 145 -3.43 12.71 -4.29
N THR A 146 -2.50 12.49 -5.22
CA THR A 146 -1.63 11.30 -5.23
C THR A 146 -0.63 11.32 -4.08
N GLY A 147 -0.11 12.49 -3.73
CA GLY A 147 0.76 12.68 -2.57
C GLY A 147 0.05 12.37 -1.26
N GLU A 148 -1.23 12.72 -1.16
CA GLU A 148 -2.04 12.44 0.04
C GLU A 148 -2.36 10.97 0.19
N LEU A 149 -2.70 10.32 -0.92
CA LEU A 149 -2.91 8.89 -0.96
C LEU A 149 -1.62 8.14 -0.57
N HIS A 150 -0.47 8.59 -1.07
CA HIS A 150 0.84 8.04 -0.71
C HIS A 150 1.14 8.19 0.78
N ASP A 151 0.98 9.40 1.34
CA ASP A 151 1.28 9.67 2.75
C ASP A 151 0.44 8.81 3.68
N VAL A 152 -0.84 8.60 3.36
CA VAL A 152 -1.68 7.74 4.19
C VAL A 152 -1.23 6.29 4.16
N PHE A 153 -0.98 5.72 2.98
CA PHE A 153 -0.51 4.34 2.91
C PHE A 153 0.84 4.16 3.60
N GLN A 154 1.76 5.10 3.43
CA GLN A 154 3.04 5.08 4.13
C GLN A 154 2.87 5.13 5.65
N ASN A 155 1.97 5.99 6.16
CA ASN A 155 1.71 6.12 7.60
C ASN A 155 1.04 4.88 8.20
N LEU A 156 0.32 4.09 7.39
CA LEU A 156 -0.24 2.80 7.77
C LEU A 156 0.79 1.65 7.73
N GLY A 157 2.05 1.96 7.44
CA GLY A 157 3.15 0.99 7.43
C GLY A 157 3.31 0.23 6.11
N ALA A 158 2.64 0.67 5.04
CA ALA A 158 2.84 0.08 3.72
C ALA A 158 4.27 0.34 3.20
N LYS A 159 4.77 -0.59 2.40
CA LYS A 159 6.01 -0.40 1.64
C LYS A 159 5.66 0.25 0.31
N MET A 160 6.07 1.51 0.16
CA MET A 160 5.78 2.30 -1.04
C MET A 160 6.81 2.02 -2.15
N PHE A 161 6.32 1.82 -3.38
CA PHE A 161 7.12 1.55 -4.59
C PHE A 161 6.73 2.49 -5.75
N GLY A 162 7.55 2.49 -6.80
CA GLY A 162 7.21 3.16 -8.06
C GLY A 162 7.45 4.67 -8.08
N TYR A 163 8.50 5.14 -7.40
CA TYR A 163 8.89 6.56 -7.46
C TYR A 163 9.42 6.92 -8.85
N THR A 164 8.85 7.93 -9.50
CA THR A 164 9.20 8.31 -10.88
C THR A 164 9.98 9.62 -10.97
N SER A 165 10.69 9.83 -12.08
CA SER A 165 11.40 11.09 -12.35
C SER A 165 10.41 12.24 -12.59
N MET A 166 10.78 13.45 -12.17
CA MET A 166 10.05 14.68 -12.52
C MET A 166 10.42 15.22 -13.90
N GLU A 167 11.35 14.59 -14.62
CA GLU A 167 11.77 15.01 -15.95
C GLU A 167 10.63 14.86 -16.97
N GLY A 168 10.46 15.88 -17.81
CA GLY A 168 9.39 15.92 -18.83
C GLY A 168 8.05 16.45 -18.34
N TYR A 169 7.99 17.00 -17.11
CA TYR A 169 6.82 17.72 -16.59
C TYR A 169 7.16 19.20 -16.39
N GLU A 170 6.20 20.07 -16.70
CA GLU A 170 6.24 21.52 -16.49
C GLU A 170 5.22 21.88 -15.40
N HIS A 171 5.67 21.96 -14.14
CA HIS A 171 4.87 22.35 -12.99
C HIS A 171 5.69 23.26 -12.05
N GLU A 172 5.02 23.96 -11.14
CA GLU A 172 5.64 24.85 -10.14
C GLU A 172 5.78 24.18 -8.77
N ASP A 173 4.73 23.50 -8.30
CA ASP A 173 4.74 22.76 -7.03
C ASP A 173 3.77 21.55 -7.10
N SER A 174 4.01 20.57 -6.24
CA SER A 174 3.20 19.37 -6.12
C SER A 174 3.44 18.67 -4.79
N LYS A 175 2.36 18.30 -4.11
CA LYS A 175 2.40 17.44 -2.92
C LYS A 175 2.87 16.02 -3.20
N SER A 176 2.94 15.62 -4.47
CA SER A 176 3.42 14.30 -4.88
C SER A 176 4.95 14.23 -4.96
N ILE A 177 5.67 15.32 -4.68
CA ILE A 177 7.14 15.35 -4.68
C ILE A 177 7.71 14.72 -3.40
N ARG A 178 8.69 13.82 -3.57
CA ARG A 178 9.48 13.18 -2.49
C ARG A 178 10.96 13.30 -2.85
N GLY A 179 11.59 14.36 -2.36
CA GLY A 179 12.98 14.67 -2.71
C GLY A 179 13.09 15.15 -4.16
N ASP A 180 13.74 14.37 -5.01
CA ASP A 180 13.97 14.64 -6.44
C ASP A 180 13.05 13.83 -7.37
N LYS A 181 12.05 13.14 -6.82
CA LYS A 181 11.13 12.25 -7.54
C LYS A 181 9.68 12.51 -7.18
N PHE A 182 8.76 12.03 -8.02
CA PHE A 182 7.37 11.87 -7.63
C PHE A 182 7.17 10.57 -6.83
N CYS A 183 6.17 10.57 -5.95
CA CYS A 183 5.81 9.45 -5.07
C CYS A 183 5.09 8.29 -5.78
N GLY A 184 4.97 8.37 -7.10
CA GLY A 184 4.21 7.44 -7.95
C GLY A 184 4.31 7.84 -9.42
N LEU A 185 3.52 7.19 -10.28
CA LEU A 185 3.36 7.57 -11.67
C LEU A 185 2.37 8.74 -11.81
N LEU A 186 2.78 9.86 -12.39
CA LEU A 186 1.87 10.96 -12.70
C LEU A 186 1.59 11.02 -14.21
N CYS A 187 0.33 11.13 -14.58
CA CYS A 187 -0.13 11.31 -15.95
C CYS A 187 -0.88 12.63 -16.08
N ASP A 188 -0.91 13.17 -17.29
CA ASP A 188 -1.63 14.39 -17.61
C ASP A 188 -2.41 14.17 -18.91
N ALA A 189 -3.69 13.81 -18.76
CA ALA A 189 -4.59 13.51 -19.87
C ALA A 189 -5.05 14.77 -20.64
N VAL A 190 -4.68 15.98 -20.18
CA VAL A 190 -5.07 17.24 -20.81
C VAL A 190 -3.96 17.76 -21.71
N ASN A 191 -2.71 17.70 -21.25
CA ASN A 191 -1.57 18.34 -21.90
C ASN A 191 -0.56 17.36 -22.51
N GLN A 192 -0.49 16.13 -21.99
CA GLN A 192 0.53 15.14 -22.34
C GLN A 192 -0.05 13.73 -22.46
N ASP A 193 -1.28 13.63 -22.98
CA ASP A 193 -2.02 12.36 -23.08
C ASP A 193 -1.24 11.31 -23.89
N GLU A 194 -0.57 11.75 -24.95
CA GLU A 194 0.26 10.91 -25.82
C GLU A 194 1.45 10.26 -25.11
N LEU A 195 1.87 10.80 -23.96
CA LEU A 195 2.97 10.27 -23.16
C LEU A 195 2.49 9.25 -22.11
N SER A 196 1.19 9.18 -21.82
CA SER A 196 0.63 8.31 -20.77
C SER A 196 0.99 6.85 -21.01
N GLY A 197 0.81 6.34 -22.24
CA GLY A 197 1.11 4.95 -22.57
C GLY A 197 2.58 4.57 -22.39
N GLU A 198 3.51 5.42 -22.84
CA GLU A 198 4.94 5.17 -22.65
C GLU A 198 5.33 5.23 -21.17
N ARG A 199 4.81 6.21 -20.42
CA ARG A 199 5.06 6.35 -18.99
C ARG A 199 4.56 5.15 -18.19
N VAL A 200 3.36 4.66 -18.51
CA VAL A 200 2.78 3.46 -17.88
C VAL A 200 3.65 2.23 -18.11
N GLN A 201 4.06 1.96 -19.35
CA GLN A 201 4.90 0.80 -19.67
C GLN A 201 6.23 0.83 -18.91
N ASN A 202 6.93 1.97 -18.97
CA ASN A 202 8.20 2.16 -18.27
C ASN A 202 8.05 2.00 -16.75
N TRP A 203 6.94 2.52 -16.18
CA TRP A 203 6.68 2.44 -14.75
C TRP A 203 6.38 1.01 -14.29
N VAL A 204 5.60 0.25 -15.06
CA VAL A 204 5.33 -1.16 -14.73
C VAL A 204 6.59 -2.01 -14.84
N GLU A 205 7.45 -1.76 -15.83
CA GLU A 205 8.77 -2.39 -15.91
C GLU A 205 9.64 -2.05 -14.69
N GLN A 206 9.64 -0.78 -14.27
CA GLN A 206 10.32 -0.35 -13.05
C GLN A 206 9.81 -1.10 -11.82
N LEU A 207 8.49 -1.20 -11.62
CA LEU A 207 7.90 -1.92 -10.49
C LEU A 207 8.33 -3.40 -10.45
N LYS A 208 8.40 -4.06 -11.61
CA LYS A 208 8.91 -5.43 -11.72
C LYS A 208 10.37 -5.54 -11.28
N VAL A 209 11.21 -4.57 -11.63
CA VAL A 209 12.63 -4.51 -11.21
C VAL A 209 12.78 -4.20 -9.72
N GLU A 210 11.86 -3.42 -9.14
CA GLU A 210 11.83 -3.10 -7.72
C GLU A 210 11.31 -4.25 -6.83
N ASN A 211 11.02 -5.42 -7.40
CA ASN A 211 10.42 -6.59 -6.73
C ASN A 211 9.04 -6.28 -6.13
N PHE A 212 8.26 -5.41 -6.79
CA PHE A 212 6.91 -5.04 -6.34
C PHE A 212 5.99 -6.27 -6.18
N LEU A 213 6.10 -7.23 -7.10
CA LEU A 213 5.27 -8.45 -7.13
C LEU A 213 5.63 -9.46 -6.02
N GLU A 214 6.75 -9.30 -5.31
CA GLU A 214 7.15 -10.21 -4.23
C GLU A 214 6.48 -9.91 -2.87
N GLY A 215 5.39 -9.13 -2.89
CA GLY A 215 4.60 -8.82 -1.71
C GLY A 215 4.14 -10.09 -1.00
N SER A 216 4.25 -10.11 0.34
CA SER A 216 3.71 -11.14 1.25
C SER A 216 4.24 -12.59 1.18
N SER A 217 4.88 -13.06 0.09
CA SER A 217 5.39 -14.44 -0.01
C SER A 217 6.60 -14.78 0.89
N SER A 218 7.17 -13.79 1.60
CA SER A 218 8.42 -13.92 2.35
C SER A 218 8.30 -13.66 3.86
N ILE A 219 7.23 -14.11 4.52
CA ILE A 219 7.27 -14.31 5.99
C ILE A 219 7.28 -15.81 6.30
N LYS A 220 8.44 -16.45 6.08
CA LYS A 220 8.77 -17.68 6.79
C LYS A 220 9.13 -17.30 8.22
N VAL A 221 8.17 -17.45 9.13
CA VAL A 221 8.40 -17.51 10.57
C VAL A 221 9.54 -18.50 10.83
N THR A 222 10.70 -17.97 11.21
CA THR A 222 11.78 -18.78 11.75
C THR A 222 11.66 -18.65 13.26
N THR A 223 10.84 -19.51 13.86
CA THR A 223 10.94 -19.78 15.30
C THR A 223 12.29 -20.42 15.54
N GLU A 224 13.24 -19.67 16.07
CA GLU A 224 14.40 -20.26 16.72
C GLU A 224 14.37 -19.86 18.19
N ASP A 225 13.79 -20.77 18.97
CA ASP A 225 13.95 -20.86 20.41
C ASP A 225 15.44 -20.77 20.77
N THR A 226 15.81 -19.81 21.60
CA THR A 226 16.77 -20.05 22.69
C THR A 226 16.75 -18.91 23.71
N ILE A 227 16.10 -19.17 24.83
CA ILE A 227 16.28 -18.44 26.10
C ILE A 227 17.66 -18.82 26.66
N PRO A 228 18.40 -17.87 27.26
CA PRO A 228 19.05 -18.22 28.51
C PRO A 228 18.65 -17.29 29.64
N GLU A 229 18.42 -17.96 30.76
CA GLU A 229 17.94 -17.53 32.05
C GLU A 229 19.08 -16.94 32.90
N SER A 230 18.72 -15.96 33.75
CA SER A 230 19.36 -15.55 35.01
C SER A 230 20.74 -14.84 34.98
N VAL A 231 20.76 -13.58 35.46
CA VAL A 231 21.50 -13.20 36.69
C VAL A 231 20.73 -12.05 37.37
N GLU A 232 20.18 -12.31 38.55
CA GLU A 232 19.64 -11.31 39.46
C GLU A 232 20.73 -10.69 40.35
N ASN A 233 20.40 -9.50 40.88
CA ASN A 233 20.87 -8.87 42.12
C ASN A 233 22.21 -8.11 42.09
N ASN A 234 22.15 -6.77 42.16
CA ASN A 234 22.48 -6.07 43.41
C ASN A 234 21.94 -4.63 43.43
N VAL A 235 21.16 -4.31 44.45
CA VAL A 235 20.80 -2.95 44.87
C VAL A 235 21.91 -2.41 45.77
N GLU A 236 22.14 -1.09 45.71
CA GLU A 236 22.21 -0.17 46.88
C GLU A 236 23.22 0.99 46.72
N SER A 237 22.64 2.21 46.76
CA SER A 237 23.13 3.51 47.25
C SER A 237 24.55 4.02 46.95
N VAL A 238 24.62 5.22 46.35
CA VAL A 238 25.36 6.36 46.93
C VAL A 238 24.60 7.66 46.62
N PHE A 239 24.23 8.39 47.67
CA PHE A 239 23.69 9.76 47.68
C PHE A 239 24.80 10.72 48.18
N GLN A 240 24.59 12.02 47.90
CA GLN A 240 25.33 13.23 48.35
C GLN A 240 26.45 13.68 47.39
N ASP A 241 26.51 14.94 46.94
CA ASP A 241 26.25 16.21 47.65
C ASP A 241 25.35 17.24 46.90
N ILE A 242 24.68 18.07 47.70
CA ILE A 242 23.86 19.26 47.38
C ILE A 242 24.64 20.52 47.81
N ASP A 243 24.20 21.70 47.32
CA ASP A 243 24.50 23.11 47.69
C ASP A 243 25.61 23.79 46.86
N GLU A 244 25.49 24.99 46.29
CA GLU A 244 24.59 26.18 46.34
C GLU A 244 24.68 26.83 44.92
N CYS A 245 23.69 27.47 44.31
CA CYS A 245 23.03 28.72 44.71
C CYS A 245 21.68 28.85 43.97
N SER A 246 20.61 28.92 44.75
CA SER A 246 19.35 29.54 44.37
C SER A 246 19.51 31.05 44.50
N ASP A 247 19.40 31.81 43.42
CA ASP A 247 18.86 33.17 43.40
C ASP A 247 18.52 33.57 41.96
N MET A 248 17.33 34.16 41.77
CA MET A 248 16.69 34.63 40.52
C MET A 248 15.73 33.65 39.81
N LEU A 249 14.69 33.23 40.55
CA LEU A 249 13.36 33.01 39.98
C LEU A 249 12.60 34.35 39.92
N ASP A 250 11.71 34.47 38.93
CA ASP A 250 10.78 35.57 38.63
C ASP A 250 11.32 36.81 37.89
N GLU A 251 11.50 36.70 36.56
CA GLU A 251 11.05 37.71 35.57
C GLU A 251 11.20 37.27 34.08
N THR A 252 10.80 36.05 33.71
CA THR A 252 10.71 35.66 32.27
C THR A 252 9.47 34.81 31.93
N ILE A 253 8.43 34.89 32.76
CA ILE A 253 7.08 34.38 32.45
C ILE A 253 6.11 35.57 32.51
N LYS A 254 6.27 36.50 31.56
CA LYS A 254 5.22 37.46 31.09
C LYS A 254 5.81 38.39 30.04
N GLN A 255 5.91 37.90 28.81
CA GLN A 255 5.69 38.65 27.55
C GLN A 255 6.29 37.85 26.38
N HIS A 256 5.58 36.80 25.96
CA HIS A 256 5.27 36.47 24.56
C HIS A 256 4.18 35.38 24.60
N SER A 257 3.03 35.78 25.13
CA SER A 257 1.76 35.11 24.89
C SER A 257 1.22 35.64 23.57
N GLU A 258 1.58 34.98 22.47
CA GLU A 258 0.83 35.05 21.22
C GLU A 258 1.10 33.75 20.45
N THR A 259 0.01 33.09 20.10
CA THR A 259 -0.17 31.76 19.54
C THR A 259 0.58 31.53 18.24
N ASN A 260 1.36 30.43 18.13
CA ASN A 260 1.69 29.83 16.83
C ASN A 260 2.22 28.39 16.98
N THR A 261 1.40 27.50 17.51
CA THR A 261 1.52 26.08 17.16
C THR A 261 0.80 25.94 15.83
N GLY A 262 1.54 25.86 14.73
CA GLY A 262 1.02 25.79 13.36
C GLY A 262 0.28 24.49 13.06
N PHE A 263 -0.65 24.07 13.92
CA PHE A 263 -1.51 22.92 13.74
C PHE A 263 -2.95 23.31 14.10
N LYS A 264 -3.88 23.08 13.16
CA LYS A 264 -5.32 23.21 13.33
C LYS A 264 -5.89 21.89 13.83
N SER A 265 -6.56 21.93 14.99
CA SER A 265 -7.17 20.75 15.58
C SER A 265 -8.60 20.54 15.10
N PHE A 266 -8.96 19.31 14.76
CA PHE A 266 -10.31 18.89 14.41
C PHE A 266 -10.73 17.72 15.30
N TYR A 267 -11.77 17.95 16.11
CA TYR A 267 -12.27 16.96 17.06
C TYR A 267 -13.45 16.19 16.47
N ASN A 268 -13.37 14.86 16.52
CA ASN A 268 -14.44 13.98 16.07
C ASN A 268 -15.20 13.40 17.29
N GLU A 269 -16.46 13.79 17.46
CA GLU A 269 -17.30 13.34 18.59
C GLU A 269 -17.55 11.83 18.61
N LYS A 270 -17.52 11.15 17.46
CA LYS A 270 -17.80 9.70 17.37
C LYS A 270 -16.60 8.86 17.82
N THR A 271 -15.39 9.27 17.47
CA THR A 271 -14.15 8.54 17.79
C THR A 271 -13.43 9.09 19.02
N ARG A 272 -13.89 10.22 19.58
CA ARG A 272 -13.28 10.95 20.70
C ARG A 272 -11.80 11.26 20.48
N SER A 273 -11.39 11.41 19.22
CA SER A 273 -10.02 11.70 18.83
C SER A 273 -9.90 13.11 18.27
N THR A 274 -8.72 13.69 18.45
CA THR A 274 -8.38 15.00 17.88
C THR A 274 -7.29 14.80 16.83
N MET A 275 -7.59 15.20 15.60
CA MET A 275 -6.62 15.29 14.52
C MET A 275 -5.99 16.68 14.55
N PHE A 276 -4.67 16.75 14.40
CA PHE A 276 -3.92 18.00 14.28
C PHE A 276 -3.36 18.08 12.87
N VAL A 277 -3.69 19.14 12.13
CA VAL A 277 -3.25 19.37 10.75
C VAL A 277 -2.36 20.59 10.69
N SER A 278 -1.15 20.46 10.18
CA SER A 278 -0.20 21.58 10.09
C SER A 278 -0.78 22.73 9.26
N SER A 279 -0.39 23.97 9.55
CA SER A 279 -0.84 25.19 8.86
C SER A 279 -0.35 25.26 7.41
N ASP A 280 0.68 24.48 7.06
CA ASP A 280 1.11 24.26 5.68
C ASP A 280 0.39 23.07 5.00
N GLY A 281 -0.48 22.36 5.74
CA GLY A 281 -1.22 21.19 5.25
C GLY A 281 -0.34 19.99 4.92
N ARG A 282 0.95 19.99 5.30
CA ARG A 282 1.94 18.97 4.92
C ARG A 282 2.17 17.90 5.98
N SER A 283 1.51 18.00 7.13
CA SER A 283 1.69 17.05 8.23
C SER A 283 0.42 16.93 9.04
N CYS A 284 0.04 15.71 9.41
CA CYS A 284 -1.03 15.46 10.36
C CYS A 284 -0.65 14.38 11.38
N TYR A 285 -1.21 14.46 12.57
CA TYR A 285 -1.11 13.40 13.58
C TYR A 285 -2.36 13.37 14.46
N TYR A 286 -2.60 12.23 15.10
CA TYR A 286 -3.75 12.01 15.98
C TYR A 286 -3.30 11.78 17.40
N THR A 287 -4.09 12.23 18.37
CA THR A 287 -3.94 11.79 19.75
C THR A 287 -4.82 10.56 19.98
N SER A 288 -4.22 9.37 20.03
CA SER A 288 -4.89 8.17 20.53
C SER A 288 -4.90 8.22 22.06
N ASP A 289 -6.08 8.36 22.67
CA ASP A 289 -6.20 8.30 24.12
C ASP A 289 -6.11 6.85 24.60
N SER A 290 -4.89 6.33 24.76
CA SER A 290 -4.64 5.03 25.40
C SER A 290 -4.32 5.16 26.90
N ALA A 291 -4.65 6.29 27.52
CA ALA A 291 -4.59 6.43 28.96
C ALA A 291 -5.60 7.46 29.46
N GLY A 292 -6.85 7.01 29.61
CA GLY A 292 -7.87 7.77 30.32
C GLY A 292 -7.35 8.21 31.69
N ARG A 293 -7.03 9.49 31.81
CA ARG A 293 -6.95 10.29 33.04
C ARG A 293 -6.79 11.76 32.67
N ILE A 294 -7.92 12.47 32.73
CA ILE A 294 -7.92 13.90 33.01
C ILE A 294 -7.53 14.05 34.48
N SER A 295 -6.48 14.83 34.76
CA SER A 295 -6.21 15.40 36.08
C SER A 295 -5.34 16.66 35.89
N PRO A 296 -5.50 17.66 36.78
CA PRO A 296 -5.82 19.06 36.47
C PRO A 296 -4.69 19.89 35.85
#